data_AF-A0A0Q4FU46-F1
#
_entry.id   AF-A0A0Q4FU46-F1
#
_cell.length_a   1.000
_cell.length_b   1.000
_cell.length_c   1.000
_cell.angle_alpha   90.00
_cell.angle_beta   90.00
_cell.angle_gamma   90.00
#
_symmetry.space_group_name_H-M   'P 1'
#
loop_
_entity.id
_entity.type
_entity.pdbx_description
1 polymer ?
#
loop_
_entity_poly.entity_id
_entity_poly.type
_entity_poly.pdbx_seq_one_letter_code
_entity_poly.pdbx_strand_id
1 'polypeptide(L)' 'MDEVIPLARIQREAQAAATRYSDLNAACPYPFGSDAAHAFCAEFNQARADVAASQEKTCET' A
#
# COMPACT_ATOMS: atom_id res chain seq x y z
N MET A 1 7.97 24.22 -5.32
CA MET A 1 8.54 23.55 -4.14
C MET A 1 8.18 22.09 -4.30
N ASP A 2 9.13 21.25 -4.68
CA ASP A 2 8.89 19.81 -4.76
C ASP A 2 9.03 19.27 -3.34
N GLU A 3 7.90 18.94 -2.71
CA GLU A 3 7.90 18.39 -1.35
C GLU A 3 8.52 16.99 -1.42
N VAL A 4 9.73 16.83 -0.87
CA VAL A 4 10.39 15.53 -0.79
C VAL A 4 9.63 14.70 0.23
N ILE A 5 8.76 13.81 -0.25
CA ILE A 5 8.00 12.91 0.61
C ILE A 5 8.92 11.79 1.06
N PRO A 6 9.16 11.62 2.37
CA PRO A 6 10.04 10.56 2.85
C PRO A 6 9.41 9.20 2.57
N LEU A 7 10.21 8.26 2.05
CA LEU A 7 9.80 6.89 1.73
C LEU A 7 9.08 6.20 2.91
N ALA A 8 9.51 6.48 4.14
CA ALA A 8 8.90 5.94 5.36
C ALA A 8 7.43 6.36 5.55
N ARG A 9 7.06 7.57 5.08
CA ARG A 9 5.67 8.03 5.09
C ARG A 9 4.84 7.25 4.08
N ILE A 10 5.37 7.08 2.87
CA ILE A 10 4.72 6.34 1.78
C ILE A 10 4.43 4.90 2.20
N GLN A 11 5.41 4.22 2.82
CA GLN A 11 5.25 2.86 3.37
C GLN A 11 4.10 2.78 4.37
N ARG A 12 4.07 3.68 5.35
CA ARG A 12 3.00 3.72 6.36
C ARG A 12 1.63 3.96 5.75
N GLU A 13 1.53 4.89 4.80
CA GLU A 13 0.27 5.18 4.12
C GLU A 13 -0.19 4.00 3.27
N ALA A 14 0.72 3.33 2.56
CA ALA A 14 0.43 2.15 1.76
C ALA A 14 -0.09 0.98 2.60
N GLN A 15 0.55 0.68 3.74
CA GLN A 15 0.10 -0.36 4.67
C GLN A 15 -1.27 -0.03 5.28
N ALA A 16 -1.47 1.23 5.69
CA ALA A 16 -2.74 1.69 6.23
C ALA A 16 -3.86 1.73 5.17
N ALA A 17 -3.51 1.87 3.90
CA ALA A 17 -4.44 1.82 2.79
C ALA A 17 -4.74 0.38 2.36
N ALA A 18 -3.77 -0.54 2.41
CA ALA A 18 -3.95 -1.95 2.06
C ALA A 18 -5.00 -2.67 2.93
N THR A 19 -5.19 -2.19 4.16
CA THR A 19 -6.24 -2.66 5.08
C THR A 19 -7.61 -2.03 4.82
N ARG A 20 -7.66 -0.85 4.20
CA ARG A 20 -8.90 -0.07 3.99
C ARG A 20 -9.46 -0.19 2.57
N TYR A 21 -8.58 -0.32 1.59
CA TYR A 21 -8.89 -0.30 0.17
C TYR A 21 -8.45 -1.60 -0.47
N SER A 22 -9.27 -2.11 -1.39
CA SER A 22 -8.92 -3.25 -2.24
C SER A 22 -8.20 -2.81 -3.52
N ASP A 23 -8.43 -1.57 -3.95
CA ASP A 23 -7.96 -1.04 -5.22
C ASP A 23 -6.89 0.02 -5.03
N LEU A 24 -5.74 -0.21 -5.66
CA LEU A 24 -4.61 0.72 -5.62
C LEU A 24 -4.96 2.09 -6.21
N ASN A 25 -5.82 2.12 -7.23
CA ASN A 25 -6.24 3.34 -7.90
C ASN A 25 -7.12 4.23 -6.99
N ALA A 26 -7.87 3.61 -6.08
CA ALA A 26 -8.62 4.32 -5.04
C ALA A 26 -7.76 4.67 -3.81
N ALA A 27 -6.72 3.87 -3.56
CA ALA A 27 -5.84 3.99 -2.40
C ALA A 27 -4.71 5.02 -2.57
N CYS A 28 -4.19 5.20 -3.79
CA CYS A 28 -2.99 6.01 -4.06
C CYS A 28 -3.35 7.50 -4.18
N PRO A 29 -2.89 8.36 -3.25
CA PRO A 29 -3.10 9.81 -3.35
C PRO A 29 -2.07 10.49 -4.27
N TYR A 30 -1.07 9.75 -4.73
CA TYR A 30 0.06 10.28 -5.49
C TYR A 30 -0.23 10.28 -6.99
N PRO A 31 0.29 11.27 -7.75
CA PRO A 31 0.14 11.30 -9.19
C PRO A 31 0.76 10.06 -9.86
N PHE A 32 0.02 9.49 -10.81
CA PHE A 32 0.47 8.32 -11.57
C PHE A 32 1.77 8.63 -12.33
N GLY A 33 2.76 7.77 -12.15
CA GLY A 33 4.09 7.90 -12.77
C GLY A 33 5.13 8.65 -11.93
N SER A 34 4.76 9.16 -10.75
CA SER A 34 5.74 9.70 -9.80
C SER A 34 6.45 8.57 -9.04
N ASP A 35 7.69 8.84 -8.63
CA ASP A 35 8.48 7.92 -7.80
C ASP A 35 7.73 7.51 -6.52
N ALA A 36 7.02 8.46 -5.91
CA ALA A 36 6.17 8.20 -4.75
C ALA A 36 5.02 7.23 -5.04
N ALA A 37 4.40 7.29 -6.22
CA ALA A 37 3.34 6.37 -6.63
C ALA A 37 3.88 4.96 -6.89
N HIS A 38 5.09 4.84 -7.46
CA HIS A 38 5.75 3.54 -7.63
C HIS A 38 6.12 2.91 -6.28
N ALA A 39 6.69 3.70 -5.36
CA ALA A 39 7.00 3.24 -4.02
C ALA A 39 5.74 2.83 -3.23
N PHE A 40 4.66 3.61 -3.34
CA PHE A 40 3.37 3.28 -2.73
C PHE A 40 2.80 1.98 -3.29
N CYS A 41 2.88 1.79 -4.61
CA CYS A 41 2.35 0.62 -5.29
C CYS A 41 3.02 -0.68 -4.85
N ALA A 42 4.35 -0.66 -4.72
CA ALA A 42 5.10 -1.83 -4.25
C ALA A 42 4.68 -2.22 -2.82
N GLU A 43 4.63 -1.25 -1.90
CA GLU A 43 4.26 -1.49 -0.50
C GLU A 43 2.80 -1.88 -0.32
N PHE A 44 1.89 -1.27 -1.07
CA PHE A 44 0.46 -1.58 -0.99
C PHE A 44 0.21 -3.03 -1.39
N ASN A 45 0.83 -3.50 -2.48
CA ASN A 45 0.70 -4.89 -2.91
C ASN A 45 1.32 -5.88 -1.92
N GLN A 46 2.47 -5.55 -1.34
CA GLN A 46 3.09 -6.38 -0.30
C GLN A 46 2.20 -6.49 0.94
N ALA A 47 1.71 -5.36 1.45
CA ALA A 47 0.81 -5.35 2.61
C ALA A 47 -0.49 -6.11 2.35
N ARG A 48 -1.03 -6.03 1.12
CA ARG A 48 -2.19 -6.84 0.70
C ARG A 48 -1.88 -8.33 0.68
N ALA A 49 -0.72 -8.72 0.18
CA ALA A 49 -0.30 -10.12 0.18
C ALA A 49 -0.16 -10.67 1.60
N ASP A 50 0.39 -9.88 2.53
CA ASP A 50 0.51 -10.23 3.95
C ASP A 50 -0.86 -10.38 4.64
N VAL A 51 -1.79 -9.46 4.37
CA VAL A 51 -3.18 -9.56 4.85
C VAL A 51 -3.88 -10.78 4.27
N ALA A 52 -3.71 -11.07 2.98
CA ALA A 52 -4.29 -12.25 2.34
C ALA A 52 -3.72 -13.55 2.94
N ALA A 53 -2.40 -13.64 3.10
CA ALA A 53 -1.72 -14.79 3.71
C ALA A 53 -2.13 -15.00 5.18
N SER A 54 -2.39 -13.91 5.92
CA SER A 54 -2.86 -13.98 7.29
C SER A 54 -4.30 -14.50 7.40
N GLN A 55 -5.17 -14.18 6.44
CA GLN A 55 -6.56 -14.66 6.42
C GLN A 55 -6.69 -16.15 6.09
N GLU A 56 -5.75 -16.71 5.33
CA GLU A 56 -5.78 -18.14 4.96
C GLU A 56 -5.51 -19.08 6.16
N LYS A 57 -4.90 -18.59 7.25
CA LYS A 57 -4.61 -19.39 8.45
C LYS A 57 -5.79 -19.59 9.42
N THR A 58 -6.98 -19.05 9.16
CA THR A 58 -8.09 -19.07 10.14
C THR A 58 -9.26 -19.98 9.74
N CYS A 59 -9.09 -20.84 8.73
CA CYS A 59 -10.08 -21.87 8.41
C CYS A 59 -9.42 -23.24 8.29
N GLU A 60 -9.12 -23.86 9.43
CA GLU A 60 -9.09 -25.33 9.50
C GLU A 60 -9.67 -25.72 10.87
N THR A 61 -10.89 -26.25 10.85
CA THR A 61 -11.60 -26.89 11.96
C THR A 61 -11.81 -28.35 11.60
#